data_AF-I4FXB2-F1
#
_entry.id   AF-I4FXB2-F1
#
_cell.length_a   1.000
_cell.length_b   1.000
_cell.length_c   1.000
_cell.angle_alpha   90.00
_cell.angle_beta   90.00
_cell.angle_gamma   90.00
#
_symmetry.space_group_name_H-M   'P 1'
#
loop_
_entity.id
_entity.type
_entity.pdbx_description
1 polymer ?
#
loop_
_entity_poly.entity_id
_entity_poly.type
_entity_poly.pdbx_seq_one_letter_code
_entity_poly.pdbx_strand_id
1 'polypeptide(L)' 'MLTLGVDEATISGLGLQLAGPLAHLTRRLVYLYRLPTLNHQIAVAFNWITQPLLSLISE' A
#
# COMPACT_ATOMS: atom_id res chain seq x y z
N MET A 1 -4.58 8.00 -8.95
CA MET A 1 -3.85 6.72 -8.84
C MET A 1 -4.53 5.74 -9.76
N LEU A 2 -3.81 5.24 -10.76
CA LEU A 2 -4.26 4.14 -11.61
C LEU A 2 -3.43 2.92 -11.27
N THR A 3 -4.08 1.77 -11.08
CA THR A 3 -3.44 0.47 -10.86
C THR A 3 -3.43 -0.27 -12.21
N LEU A 4 -2.24 -0.58 -12.72
CA LEU A 4 -2.05 -1.28 -14.01
C LEU A 4 -1.78 -2.78 -13.82
N GLY A 5 -1.81 -3.28 -12.59
CA GLY A 5 -1.60 -4.69 -12.24
C GLY A 5 -1.56 -4.89 -10.72
N VAL A 6 -1.19 -6.11 -10.29
CA VAL A 6 -1.10 -6.50 -8.87
C VAL A 6 -0.01 -5.70 -8.13
N ASP A 7 1.08 -5.34 -8.81
CA ASP A 7 2.25 -4.66 -8.22
C ASP A 7 2.61 -3.32 -8.88
N GLU A 8 1.91 -2.93 -9.95
CA GLU A 8 2.21 -1.71 -10.70
C GLU A 8 1.19 -0.61 -10.40
N ALA A 9 1.59 0.31 -9.54
CA ALA A 9 0.90 1.59 -9.36
C ALA A 9 1.73 2.71 -9.99
N THR A 10 1.06 3.70 -10.56
CA THR A 10 1.70 4.97 -10.94
C THR A 10 1.04 6.12 -10.18
N ILE A 11 1.85 6.89 -9.45
CA ILE A 11 1.47 8.15 -8.81
C ILE A 11 2.18 9.26 -9.56
N SER A 12 1.39 10.07 -10.27
CA SER A 12 1.85 11.32 -10.87
C SER A 12 1.25 12.48 -10.08
N GLY A 13 2.08 13.26 -9.40
CA GLY A 13 1.67 14.43 -8.62
C GLY A 13 2.87 15.28 -8.20
N LEU A 14 2.70 16.61 -8.16
CA LEU A 14 3.76 17.58 -7.80
C LEU A 14 5.04 17.51 -8.67
N GLY A 15 4.94 17.05 -9.92
CA GLY A 15 6.11 16.86 -10.81
C GLY A 15 6.92 15.59 -10.55
N LEU A 16 6.52 14.76 -9.58
CA LEU A 16 7.12 13.47 -9.29
C LEU A 16 6.26 12.35 -9.90
N GLN A 17 6.92 11.44 -10.62
CA GLN A 17 6.33 10.21 -11.11
C GLN A 17 6.94 9.05 -10.33
N LEU A 18 6.15 8.48 -9.43
CA LEU A 18 6.48 7.24 -8.75
C LEU A 18 5.77 6.11 -9.50
N ALA A 19 6.53 5.12 -9.96
CA ALA A 19 6.01 3.93 -10.62
C ALA A 19 6.41 2.66 -9.86
N GLY A 20 5.66 1.58 -10.07
CA GLY A 20 5.99 0.25 -9.55
C GLY A 20 5.75 0.09 -8.03
N PRO A 21 6.55 -0.76 -7.35
CA PRO A 21 6.34 -1.13 -5.95
C PRO A 21 6.35 0.06 -4.99
N LEU A 22 7.18 1.08 -5.27
CA LEU A 22 7.27 2.29 -4.45
C LEU A 22 5.97 3.09 -4.49
N ALA A 23 5.35 3.24 -5.65
CA ALA A 23 4.06 3.91 -5.77
C ALA A 23 2.95 3.16 -5.03
N HIS A 24 3.01 1.82 -5.04
CA HIS A 24 2.06 1.00 -4.31
C HIS A 24 2.22 1.17 -2.78
N LEU A 25 3.45 1.24 -2.29
CA LEU A 25 3.75 1.54 -0.88
C LEU A 25 3.31 2.95 -0.49
N THR A 26 3.62 3.96 -1.30
CA THR A 26 3.19 5.35 -1.02
C THR A 26 1.67 5.45 -0.91
N ARG A 27 0.91 4.77 -1.78
CA ARG A 27 -0.56 4.71 -1.68
C ARG A 27 -1.01 4.13 -0.34
N ARG A 28 -0.43 2.99 0.05
CA ARG A 28 -0.74 2.31 1.33
C ARG A 28 -0.47 3.26 2.51
N LEU A 29 0.66 3.94 2.53
CA LEU A 29 1.00 4.93 3.57
C LEU A 29 0.00 6.11 3.60
N VAL A 30 -0.38 6.65 2.44
CA VAL A 30 -1.40 7.72 2.36
C VAL A 30 -2.74 7.26 2.92
N TYR A 31 -3.16 6.02 2.65
CA TYR A 31 -4.39 5.48 3.22
C TYR A 31 -4.31 5.29 4.74
N LEU A 32 -3.18 4.80 5.27
CA LEU A 32 -2.99 4.71 6.72
C LEU A 32 -3.11 6.09 7.36
N TYR A 33 -2.43 7.09 6.81
CA TYR A 33 -2.50 8.46 7.33
C TYR A 33 -3.94 9.03 7.32
N ARG A 34 -4.78 8.62 6.37
CA ARG A 34 -6.17 9.07 6.26
C ARG A 34 -7.13 8.39 7.25
N LEU A 35 -6.71 7.33 7.93
CA LEU A 35 -7.58 6.61 8.87
C LEU A 35 -7.76 7.40 10.17
N PRO A 36 -8.97 7.42 10.74
CA PRO A 36 -9.34 8.34 11.82
C PRO A 36 -8.74 8.00 13.19
N THR A 37 -8.32 6.75 13.42
CA THR A 37 -7.82 6.31 14.73
C THR A 37 -6.56 5.46 14.61
N LEU A 38 -5.65 5.61 15.58
CA LEU A 38 -4.39 4.86 15.62
C LEU A 38 -4.61 3.35 15.71
N ASN A 39 -5.63 2.91 16.43
CA ASN A 39 -5.97 1.48 16.53
C ASN A 39 -6.31 0.89 15.15
N HIS A 40 -7.08 1.60 14.33
CA HIS A 40 -7.39 1.16 12.97
C HIS A 40 -6.15 1.22 12.07
N GLN A 41 -5.29 2.24 12.22
CA GLN A 41 -4.04 2.33 11.46
C GLN A 41 -3.13 1.13 11.73
N ILE A 42 -2.93 0.78 13.00
CA ILE A 42 -2.08 -0.34 13.40
C ILE A 42 -2.67 -1.67 12.92
N ALA A 43 -3.98 -1.89 13.09
CA ALA A 43 -4.64 -3.11 12.66
C ALA A 43 -4.54 -3.34 11.14
N VAL A 44 -4.77 -2.28 10.34
CA VAL A 44 -4.66 -2.33 8.88
C VAL A 44 -3.21 -2.52 8.44
N ALA A 45 -2.26 -1.81 9.06
CA ALA A 45 -0.83 -1.96 8.77
C ALA A 45 -0.35 -3.39 9.04
N PHE A 46 -0.78 -3.98 10.16
CA PHE A 46 -0.45 -5.36 10.53
C PHE A 46 -1.03 -6.34 9.51
N ASN A 47 -2.30 -6.19 9.12
CA ASN A 47 -2.94 -7.02 8.11
C ASN A 47 -2.20 -7.00 6.76
N TRP A 48 -1.75 -5.82 6.33
CA TRP A 48 -1.02 -5.68 5.06
C TRP A 48 0.35 -6.35 5.04
N ILE A 49 0.98 -6.53 6.21
CA ILE A 49 2.26 -7.23 6.35
C ILE A 49 2.02 -8.74 6.47
N THR A 50 0.99 -9.16 7.22
CA THR A 50 0.73 -10.58 7.45
C THR A 50 0.13 -11.28 6.23
N GLN A 51 -0.70 -10.62 5.43
CA GLN A 51 -1.28 -11.19 4.22
C GLN A 51 -0.24 -11.78 3.23
N PRO A 52 0.77 -11.03 2.77
CA PRO A 52 1.80 -11.58 1.87
C PRO A 52 2.65 -12.66 2.54
N LEU A 53 2.83 -12.58 3.86
CA LEU A 53 3.56 -13.60 4.62
C LEU A 53 2.77 -14.93 4.67
N LEU A 54 1.46 -14.83 4.88
CA LEU A 54 0.55 -15.98 4.90
C LEU A 54 0.41 -16.62 3.52
N SER A 55 0.38 -15.82 2.44
CA SER A 55 0.34 -16.36 1.08
C SER A 55 1.58 -17.18 0.74
N LEU A 56 2.77 -16.81 1.27
CA LEU A 56 4.01 -17.57 1.07
C LEU A 56 4.02 -18.93 1.78
N ILE A 57 3.26 -19.08 2.87
CA ILE A 57 3.17 -20.33 3.64
C ILE A 57 2.02 -21.22 3.14
N SER A 58 1.05 -20.63 2.44
CA SER A 58 -0.13 -21.31 1.91
C SER A 58 0.06 -21.90 0.50
N GLU A 59 1.25 -21.73 -0.08
CA GLU A 59 1.70 -22.38 -1.33
C GLU A 59 2.31 -23.77 -1.10
#